data_AF-A0A7Y5CML6-F1
#
_entry.id   AF-A0A7Y5CML6-F1
#
_cell.length_a   1.000
_cell.length_b   1.000
_cell.length_c   1.000
_cell.angle_alpha   90.00
_cell.angle_beta   90.00
_cell.angle_gamma   90.00
#
_symmetry.space_group_name_H-M   'P 1'
#
loop_
_entity.id
_entity.type
_entity.pdbx_description
1 polymer ?
#
loop_
_entity_poly.entity_id
_entity_poly.type
_entity_poly.pdbx_seq_one_letter_code
_entity_poly.pdbx_strand_id
1 'polypeptide(L)'
;MTYSEAGFHFDEEEIAQVAETFNLDTDCLQVEFFSPGHQGIFVETVANRKFRIHLSLEEKRIVAVQQIAGPTTRGLETPDPFAKYKAFMK
;
A
#
# COMPACT_ATOMS: atom_id res chain seq x y z
N MET A 1 -33.99 -6.34 -13.86
CA MET A 1 -32.79 -5.53 -14.09
C MET A 1 -31.68 -6.13 -13.27
N THR A 2 -30.88 -6.99 -13.88
CA THR A 2 -29.74 -7.63 -13.22
C THR A 2 -28.60 -6.62 -13.28
N TYR A 3 -28.29 -6.00 -12.14
CA TYR A 3 -27.06 -5.25 -12.00
C TYR A 3 -25.94 -6.28 -12.07
N SER A 4 -25.30 -6.39 -13.24
CA SER A 4 -24.00 -7.02 -13.38
C SER A 4 -23.00 -6.11 -12.68
N GLU A 5 -22.98 -6.14 -11.35
CA GLU A 5 -21.79 -5.76 -10.61
C GLU A 5 -20.70 -6.70 -11.11
N ALA A 6 -19.77 -6.16 -11.91
CA ALA A 6 -18.51 -6.82 -12.16
C ALA A 6 -17.89 -7.10 -10.80
N GLY A 7 -18.08 -8.32 -10.32
CA GLY A 7 -17.46 -8.79 -9.09
C GLY A 7 -15.97 -8.70 -9.31
N PHE A 8 -15.37 -7.64 -8.78
CA PHE A 8 -13.94 -7.62 -8.54
C PHE A 8 -13.71 -8.77 -7.54
N HIS A 9 -13.41 -9.95 -8.05
CA HIS A 9 -12.75 -10.98 -7.26
C HIS A 9 -11.36 -10.43 -6.99
N PHE A 10 -11.25 -9.75 -5.85
CA PHE A 10 -9.96 -9.49 -5.27
C PHE A 10 -9.46 -10.85 -4.78
N ASP A 11 -8.44 -11.41 -5.41
CA ASP A 11 -7.72 -12.56 -4.86
C ASP A 11 -7.08 -12.11 -3.55
N GLU A 12 -7.76 -12.38 -2.43
CA GLU A 12 -7.29 -12.06 -1.08
C GLU A 12 -5.90 -12.68 -0.83
N GLU A 13 -5.61 -13.84 -1.44
CA GLU A 13 -4.31 -14.49 -1.44
C GLU A 13 -3.23 -13.66 -2.14
N GLU A 14 -3.53 -13.01 -3.26
CA GLU A 14 -2.56 -12.18 -3.99
C GLU A 14 -2.29 -10.88 -3.23
N ILE A 15 -3.33 -10.27 -2.65
CA ILE A 15 -3.17 -9.09 -1.80
C ILE A 15 -2.32 -9.42 -0.57
N ALA A 16 -2.53 -10.58 0.06
CA ALA A 16 -1.71 -11.04 1.18
C ALA A 16 -0.25 -11.25 0.77
N GLN A 17 0.01 -11.87 -0.39
CA GLN A 17 1.37 -12.03 -0.92
C GLN A 17 2.05 -10.68 -1.22
N VAL A 18 1.31 -9.73 -1.79
CA VAL A 18 1.82 -8.37 -2.03
C VAL A 18 2.12 -7.68 -0.71
N ALA A 19 1.22 -7.76 0.27
CA ALA A 19 1.45 -7.17 1.58
C ALA A 19 2.71 -7.75 2.24
N GLU A 20 2.89 -9.07 2.22
CA GLU A 20 4.09 -9.73 2.72
C GLU A 20 5.36 -9.26 1.98
N THR A 21 5.31 -9.22 0.64
CA THR A 21 6.45 -8.85 -0.22
C THR A 21 6.95 -7.43 0.08
N PHE A 22 6.03 -6.49 0.30
CA PHE A 22 6.34 -5.08 0.52
C PHE A 22 6.37 -4.69 2.00
N ASN A 23 6.31 -5.67 2.91
CA ASN A 23 6.27 -5.46 4.36
C ASN A 23 5.14 -4.48 4.79
N LEU A 24 3.96 -4.72 4.22
CA LEU A 24 2.73 -4.00 4.51
C LEU A 24 1.93 -4.71 5.60
N ASP A 25 1.37 -3.94 6.51
CA ASP A 25 0.54 -4.40 7.62
C ASP A 25 -0.91 -4.57 7.14
N THR A 26 -1.30 -5.82 6.90
CA THR A 26 -2.63 -6.21 6.40
C THR A 26 -3.78 -5.74 7.31
N ASP A 27 -3.58 -5.69 8.62
CA ASP A 27 -4.60 -5.24 9.57
C ASP A 27 -4.86 -3.72 9.45
N CYS A 28 -3.88 -2.98 8.94
CA CYS A 28 -3.94 -1.54 8.73
C CYS A 28 -3.92 -1.14 7.24
N LEU A 29 -4.13 -2.10 6.33
CA LEU A 29 -4.06 -1.92 4.88
C LEU A 29 -5.45 -1.75 4.27
N GLN A 30 -5.60 -0.72 3.46
CA GLN A 30 -6.77 -0.50 2.61
C GLN A 30 -6.34 -0.56 1.15
N VAL A 31 -7.05 -1.31 0.33
CA VAL A 31 -6.82 -1.38 -1.12
C VAL A 31 -7.64 -0.29 -1.80
N GLU A 32 -6.99 0.65 -2.48
CA GLU A 32 -7.68 1.66 -3.31
C GLU A 32 -7.75 1.23 -4.77
N PHE A 33 -6.73 0.54 -5.26
CA PHE A 33 -6.69 -0.01 -6.61
C PHE A 33 -5.84 -1.27 -6.62
N PHE A 34 -6.26 -2.29 -7.35
CA PHE A 34 -5.47 -3.51 -7.52
C PHE A 34 -5.66 -4.05 -8.93
N SER A 35 -4.55 -4.19 -9.64
CA SER A 35 -4.48 -4.86 -10.93
C SER A 35 -3.48 -6.02 -10.80
N PRO A 36 -3.97 -7.26 -10.64
CA PRO A 36 -3.16 -8.46 -10.53
C PRO A 36 -1.98 -8.48 -11.51
N GLY A 37 -0.79 -8.78 -11.00
CA GLY A 37 0.45 -8.85 -11.78
C GLY A 37 0.95 -7.54 -12.43
N HIS A 38 0.25 -6.41 -12.32
CA HIS A 38 0.63 -5.14 -12.95
C HIS A 38 0.97 -4.05 -11.92
N GLN A 39 -0.04 -3.54 -11.21
CA GLN A 39 0.13 -2.42 -10.28
C GLN A 39 -0.92 -2.44 -9.17
N GLY A 40 -0.63 -1.77 -8.07
CA GLY A 40 -1.59 -1.59 -6.98
C GLY A 40 -1.40 -0.26 -6.24
N ILE A 41 -2.49 0.26 -5.70
CA ILE A 41 -2.50 1.44 -4.84
C ILE A 41 -3.11 1.02 -3.51
N PHE A 42 -2.30 1.13 -2.47
CA PHE A 42 -2.66 0.74 -1.12
C PHE A 42 -2.55 1.95 -0.20
N VAL A 43 -3.39 2.00 0.82
CA VAL A 43 -3.30 2.97 1.90
C VAL A 43 -3.04 2.22 3.17
N GLU A 44 -1.86 2.43 3.75
CA GLU A 44 -1.49 1.81 5.02
C GLU A 44 -1.50 2.86 6.14
N THR A 45 -2.02 2.48 7.31
CA THR A 45 -1.94 3.30 8.51
C THR A 45 -0.80 2.86 9.41
N VAL A 46 0.22 3.72 9.61
CA VAL A 46 1.36 3.47 10.51
C VAL A 46 1.46 4.58 11.52
N ALA A 47 1.46 4.24 12.82
CA ALA A 47 1.64 5.21 13.91
C ALA A 47 0.74 6.46 13.78
N ASN A 48 -0.55 6.25 13.46
CA ASN A 48 -1.56 7.30 13.25
C ASN A 48 -1.28 8.22 12.03
N ARG A 49 -0.54 7.73 11.03
CA ARG A 49 -0.32 8.39 9.74
C ARG A 49 -0.78 7.47 8.63
N LYS A 50 -1.40 8.03 7.60
CA LYS A 50 -1.83 7.26 6.42
C LYS A 50 -0.87 7.51 5.27
N PHE A 51 -0.38 6.43 4.69
CA PHE A 51 0.52 6.44 3.54
C PHE A 51 -0.18 5.81 2.36
N ARG A 52 -0.34 6.57 1.26
CA ARG A 52 -0.72 6.02 -0.03
C ARG A 52 0.53 5.51 -0.74
N ILE A 53 0.53 4.23 -1.06
CA ILE A 53 1.66 3.46 -1.57
C ILE A 53 1.28 2.99 -2.97
N HIS A 54 2.03 3.43 -3.97
CA HIS A 54 1.90 3.02 -5.36
C HIS A 54 2.93 1.91 -5.62
N LEU A 55 2.45 0.74 -6.00
CA LEU A 55 3.23 -0.46 -6.27
C LEU A 55 3.21 -0.78 -7.76
N SER A 56 4.37 -1.12 -8.30
CA SER A 56 4.50 -1.87 -9.55
C SER A 56 4.69 -3.33 -9.19
N LEU A 57 3.68 -4.15 -9.42
CA LEU A 57 3.71 -5.59 -9.16
C LEU A 57 4.52 -6.31 -10.25
N GLU A 58 4.47 -5.80 -11.48
CA GLU A 58 5.29 -6.28 -12.60
C GLU A 58 6.79 -6.13 -12.29
N GLU A 59 7.21 -4.95 -11.82
CA GLU A 59 8.61 -4.67 -11.48
C GLU A 59 8.99 -5.04 -10.03
N LYS A 60 8.02 -5.52 -9.24
CA LYS A 60 8.15 -5.83 -7.80
C LYS A 60 8.81 -4.70 -7.00
N ARG A 61 8.34 -3.47 -7.19
CA ARG A 61 8.88 -2.28 -6.51
C ARG A 61 7.80 -1.29 -6.07
N ILE A 62 8.18 -0.42 -5.13
CA ILE A 62 7.39 0.75 -4.76
C ILE A 62 7.75 1.89 -5.70
N VAL A 63 6.76 2.39 -6.43
CA VAL A 63 6.89 3.51 -7.39
C VAL A 63 6.86 4.85 -6.65
N ALA A 64 5.93 4.98 -5.69
CA ALA A 64 5.78 6.20 -4.92
C ALA A 64 5.12 5.89 -3.58
N VAL A 65 5.46 6.67 -2.55
CA VAL A 65 4.72 6.69 -1.30
C VAL A 65 4.45 8.14 -0.92
N GLN A 66 3.23 8.43 -0.50
CA GLN A 66 2.79 9.77 -0.12
C GLN A 66 2.06 9.69 1.22
N GLN A 67 2.44 10.53 2.18
CA GLN A 67 1.65 10.70 3.39
C GLN A 67 0.39 11.51 3.03
N ILE A 68 -0.79 10.90 3.17
CA ILE A 68 -2.08 11.53 2.86
C ILE A 68 -2.83 12.02 4.11
N ALA A 69 -2.47 11.52 5.30
CA ALA A 69 -3.04 11.98 6.56
C ALA A 69 -2.10 11.75 7.75
N GLY A 70 -2.36 12.46 8.85
CA GLY A 70 -1.62 12.37 10.11
C GLY A 70 -0.60 13.49 10.30
N PRO A 71 -0.01 13.60 11.51
CA PRO A 71 0.93 14.67 11.83
C PRO A 71 2.20 14.58 10.97
N THR A 72 2.58 15.69 10.35
CA THR A 72 3.90 15.88 9.74
C THR A 72 4.88 16.25 10.85
N THR A 73 5.50 15.25 11.48
CA THR A 73 6.54 15.52 12.47
C THR A 73 7.77 16.11 11.77
N ARG A 74 7.88 17.44 11.77
CA ARG A 74 9.15 18.16 11.57
C ARG A 74 10.06 18.08 12.82
N GLY A 75 9.63 17.38 13.87
CA GLY A 75 10.36 17.22 15.13
C GLY A 75 11.11 15.90 15.19
N LEU A 76 12.36 15.98 15.65
CA LEU A 76 13.33 14.90 15.78
C LEU A 76 12.79 13.67 16.56
N GLU A 77 13.40 12.51 16.29
CA GLU A 77 13.42 11.27 17.10
C GLU A 77 12.37 10.17 16.88
N THR A 78 11.33 10.36 16.05
CA THR A 78 10.55 9.19 15.59
C THR A 78 11.25 8.52 14.40
N PRO A 79 11.42 7.18 14.39
CA PRO A 79 11.96 6.49 13.22
C PRO A 79 11.14 6.87 11.99
N ASP A 80 11.82 7.21 10.90
CA ASP A 80 11.19 7.60 9.64
C ASP A 80 10.22 6.48 9.22
N PRO A 81 8.89 6.68 9.31
CA PRO A 81 7.93 5.64 8.96
C PRO A 81 8.01 5.28 7.46
N PHE A 82 8.67 6.15 6.70
CA PHE A 82 8.97 5.97 5.30
C PHE A 82 10.18 5.03 5.04
N ALA A 83 10.99 4.75 6.06
CA ALA A 83 12.21 3.96 5.93
C ALA A 83 11.93 2.54 5.44
N LYS A 84 10.82 1.93 5.87
CA LYS A 84 10.45 0.58 5.43
C LYS A 84 10.17 0.53 3.93
N TYR A 85 9.57 1.57 3.37
CA TYR A 85 9.26 1.63 1.94
C TYR A 85 10.50 1.92 1.10
N LYS A 86 11.45 2.70 1.61
CA LYS A 86 12.69 3.03 0.89
C LYS A 86 13.48 1.79 0.46
N ALA A 87 13.38 0.68 1.21
CA ALA A 87 14.01 -0.59 0.83
C ALA A 87 13.51 -1.16 -0.50
N PHE A 88 12.30 -0.78 -0.92
CA PHE A 88 11.64 -1.26 -2.13
C PHE A 88 11.51 -0.17 -3.20
N MET A 89 11.96 1.06 -2.92
CA MET A 89 11.99 2.16 -3.89
C MET A 89 13.29 2.06 -4.71
N LYS A 90 13.16 1.94 -6.03
CA LYS A 90 14.26 1.98 -6.99
C LYS A 90 14.19 3.26 -7.82
#